data_AF-A0A645CSH4-F1
#
_entry.id   AF-A0A645CSH4-F1
#
_cell.length_a   1.000
_cell.length_b   1.000
_cell.length_c   1.000
_cell.angle_alpha   90.00
_cell.angle_beta   90.00
_cell.angle_gamma   90.00
#
_symmetry.space_group_name_H-M   'P 1'
#
loop_
_entity.id
_entity.type
_entity.pdbx_description
1 polymer ?
#
loop_
_entity_poly.entity_id
_entity_poly.type
_entity_poly.pdbx_seq_one_letter_code
_entity_poly.pdbx_strand_id
1 'polypeptide(L)'
;MVDLTASNEKLVQRSRSMLRQILPKVTQEQAAAALQQANGSVKLAAVMLAKGVGSTQAEKLLRKSGGFLRPILEGEEKDDAGIKRTDDR
;
A
#
# COMPACT_ATOMS: atom_id res chain seq x y z
N MET A 1 -5.88 27.86 -3.26
CA MET A 1 -6.73 26.71 -2.89
C MET A 1 -8.13 26.97 -3.48
N VAL A 2 -8.37 26.59 -4.73
CA VAL A 2 -9.67 26.77 -5.43
C VAL A 2 -10.09 25.48 -6.13
N ASP A 3 -9.28 24.42 -6.04
CA ASP A 3 -9.46 23.18 -6.81
C ASP A 3 -9.18 21.96 -5.92
N LEU A 4 -9.88 21.87 -4.79
CA LEU A 4 -9.66 20.81 -3.78
C LEU A 4 -9.94 19.42 -4.36
N THR A 5 -10.95 19.31 -5.23
CA THR A 5 -11.38 18.05 -5.85
C THR A 5 -10.39 17.56 -6.90
N ALA A 6 -10.00 18.40 -7.88
CA ALA A 6 -9.04 17.97 -8.90
C ALA A 6 -7.63 17.79 -8.32
N SER A 7 -7.27 18.52 -7.25
CA SER A 7 -6.01 18.30 -6.54
C SER A 7 -6.00 16.92 -5.86
N ASN A 8 -7.13 16.50 -5.28
CA ASN A 8 -7.23 15.17 -4.67
C ASN A 8 -7.16 14.05 -5.72
N GLU A 9 -7.88 14.19 -6.83
CA GLU A 9 -7.78 13.22 -7.93
C GLU A 9 -6.36 13.13 -8.52
N LYS A 10 -5.67 14.26 -8.70
CA LYS A 10 -4.27 14.29 -9.14
C LYS A 10 -3.34 13.61 -8.14
N LEU A 11 -3.56 13.82 -6.84
CA LEU A 11 -2.80 13.15 -5.78
C LEU A 11 -3.05 11.64 -5.77
N VAL A 12 -4.30 11.19 -5.93
CA VAL A 12 -4.64 9.76 -6.02
C VAL A 12 -4.01 9.13 -7.26
N GLN A 13 -4.07 9.78 -8.43
CA GLN A 13 -3.42 9.31 -9.65
C GLN A 13 -1.90 9.25 -9.52
N ARG A 14 -1.31 10.24 -8.83
CA ARG A 14 0.12 10.25 -8.52
C ARG A 14 0.49 9.09 -7.59
N SER A 15 -0.28 8.86 -6.54
CA SER A 15 -0.10 7.73 -5.62
C SER A 15 -0.16 6.38 -6.35
N ARG A 16 -1.14 6.19 -7.26
CA ARG A 16 -1.24 4.99 -8.11
C ARG A 16 -0.01 4.82 -9.01
N SER A 17 0.46 5.91 -9.60
CA SER A 17 1.63 5.90 -10.49
C SER A 17 2.92 5.57 -9.73
N MET A 18 3.12 6.13 -8.54
CA MET A 18 4.22 5.76 -7.66
C MET A 18 4.17 4.28 -7.27
N LEU A 19 2.98 3.76 -6.94
CA LEU A 19 2.82 2.36 -6.58
C LEU A 19 3.25 1.42 -7.71
N ARG A 20 2.87 1.73 -8.96
CA ARG A 20 3.29 0.96 -10.15
C ARG A 20 4.78 1.10 -10.48
N GLN A 21 5.41 2.22 -10.14
CA GLN A 21 6.87 2.38 -10.26
C GLN A 21 7.62 1.50 -9.25
N ILE A 22 7.08 1.36 -8.03
CA ILE A 22 7.67 0.52 -6.98
C ILE A 22 7.39 -0.97 -7.28
N LEU A 23 6.17 -1.29 -7.73
CA LEU A 23 5.68 -2.63 -7.98
C LEU A 23 5.15 -2.75 -9.42
N PRO A 24 6.02 -2.97 -10.42
CA PRO A 24 5.61 -2.99 -11.83
C PRO A 24 4.66 -4.14 -12.20
N LYS A 25 4.55 -5.17 -11.35
CA LYS A 25 3.64 -6.31 -11.54
C LYS A 25 2.20 -6.04 -11.08
N VAL A 26 1.93 -4.92 -10.42
CA VAL A 26 0.63 -4.58 -9.84
C VAL A 26 -0.27 -3.93 -10.89
N THR A 27 -1.51 -4.41 -11.00
CA THR A 27 -2.51 -3.83 -11.90
C THR A 27 -3.09 -2.53 -11.35
N GLN A 28 -3.76 -1.76 -12.20
CA GLN A 28 -4.40 -0.52 -11.78
C GLN A 28 -5.49 -0.75 -10.72
N GLU A 29 -6.24 -1.84 -10.82
CA GLU A 29 -7.28 -2.22 -9.86
C GLU A 29 -6.67 -2.62 -8.51
N GLN A 30 -5.62 -3.43 -8.52
CA GLN A 30 -4.89 -3.80 -7.30
C GLN A 30 -4.28 -2.58 -6.61
N ALA A 31 -3.70 -1.65 -7.38
CA ALA A 31 -3.15 -0.42 -6.84
C ALA A 31 -4.25 0.47 -6.23
N ALA A 32 -5.41 0.57 -6.87
CA ALA A 32 -6.54 1.33 -6.36
C ALA A 32 -7.10 0.72 -5.06
N ALA A 33 -7.32 -0.59 -5.03
CA ALA A 33 -7.82 -1.30 -3.85
C ALA A 33 -6.84 -1.18 -2.68
N ALA A 34 -5.55 -1.40 -2.92
CA ALA A 34 -4.53 -1.27 -1.88
C ALA A 34 -4.41 0.16 -1.34
N LEU A 35 -4.50 1.18 -2.20
CA LEU A 35 -4.50 2.59 -1.76
C LEU A 35 -5.74 2.93 -0.94
N GLN A 36 -6.91 2.38 -1.29
CA GLN A 36 -8.13 2.57 -0.51
C GLN A 36 -8.01 1.93 0.88
N GLN A 37 -7.54 0.69 0.96
CA GLN A 37 -7.29 0.00 2.23
C GLN A 37 -6.18 0.65 3.07
N ALA A 38 -5.23 1.32 2.41
CA ALA A 38 -4.15 2.07 3.03
C ALA A 38 -4.51 3.53 3.36
N ASN A 39 -5.78 3.93 3.20
CA ASN A 39 -6.26 5.29 3.42
C ASN A 39 -5.42 6.36 2.68
N GLY A 40 -5.03 6.06 1.43
CA GLY A 40 -4.22 6.93 0.57
C GLY A 40 -2.69 6.81 0.75
N SER A 41 -2.21 6.00 1.69
CA SER A 41 -0.77 5.84 1.94
C SER A 41 -0.10 4.89 0.93
N VAL A 42 0.74 5.45 0.05
CA VAL A 42 1.51 4.69 -0.95
C VAL A 42 2.43 3.66 -0.31
N LYS A 43 3.09 4.01 0.79
CA LYS A 43 4.04 3.10 1.47
C LYS A 43 3.31 1.89 2.05
N LEU A 44 2.20 2.14 2.74
CA LEU A 44 1.41 1.08 3.35
C LEU A 44 0.82 0.16 2.27
N ALA A 45 0.24 0.74 1.21
CA ALA A 45 -0.25 -0.01 0.05
C ALA A 45 0.84 -0.85 -0.63
N ALA A 46 2.06 -0.33 -0.75
CA ALA A 46 3.18 -1.07 -1.32
C ALA A 46 3.57 -2.27 -0.45
N VAL A 47 3.60 -2.12 0.88
CA VAL A 47 3.87 -3.23 1.80
C VAL A 47 2.76 -4.28 1.76
N MET A 48 1.48 -3.84 1.74
CA MET A 48 0.33 -4.75 1.64
C MET A 48 0.40 -5.60 0.37
N LEU A 49 0.72 -4.99 -0.78
CA LEU A 49 0.82 -5.69 -2.06
C LEU A 49 2.08 -6.56 -2.15
N ALA A 50 3.22 -6.10 -1.63
CA ALA A 50 4.46 -6.86 -1.69
C ALA A 50 4.49 -8.06 -0.76
N LYS A 51 3.83 -7.99 0.40
CA LYS A 51 3.78 -9.06 1.41
C LYS A 51 2.47 -9.83 1.44
N GLY A 52 1.44 -9.37 0.72
CA GLY A 52 0.11 -9.98 0.73
C GLY A 52 -0.61 -9.89 2.08
N VAL A 53 -0.29 -8.88 2.90
CA VAL A 53 -0.82 -8.72 4.27
C VAL A 53 -1.82 -7.58 4.37
N GLY A 54 -2.70 -7.64 5.37
CA GLY A 54 -3.66 -6.55 5.67
C GLY A 54 -2.99 -5.28 6.21
N SER A 55 -3.75 -4.18 6.23
CA SER A 55 -3.29 -2.84 6.63
C SER A 55 -2.60 -2.80 8.00
N THR A 56 -3.18 -3.46 9.01
CA THR A 56 -2.60 -3.53 10.37
C THR A 56 -1.23 -4.20 10.40
N GLN A 57 -1.05 -5.29 9.65
CA GLN A 57 0.24 -5.99 9.60
C GLN A 57 1.26 -5.19 8.80
N ALA A 58 0.84 -4.63 7.66
CA ALA A 58 1.68 -3.77 6.85
C ALA A 58 2.18 -2.55 7.64
N GLU A 59 1.34 -1.96 8.50
CA GLU A 59 1.74 -0.84 9.34
C GLU A 59 2.80 -1.26 10.36
N LYS A 60 2.64 -2.43 10.99
CA LYS A 60 3.66 -2.99 11.90
C LYS A 60 4.99 -3.20 11.20
N LEU A 61 5.00 -3.78 10.00
CA LEU A 61 6.21 -3.98 9.20
C LEU A 61 6.87 -2.65 8.84
N LEU A 62 6.05 -1.66 8.46
CA LEU A 62 6.52 -0.31 8.12
C LEU A 62 7.14 0.38 9.33
N ARG A 63 6.50 0.29 10.50
CA ARG A 63 7.04 0.83 11.77
C ARG A 63 8.34 0.14 12.18
N LYS A 64 8.40 -1.19 12.13
CA LYS A 64 9.63 -1.96 12.44
C LYS A 64 10.80 -1.58 11.53
N SER A 65 10.50 -1.23 10.29
CA SER A 65 11.48 -0.81 9.30
C SER A 65 11.79 0.68 9.32
N GLY A 66 11.34 1.43 10.33
CA GLY A 66 11.56 2.88 10.43
C GLY A 66 10.91 3.70 9.29
N GLY A 67 9.90 3.15 8.61
CA GLY A 67 9.22 3.81 7.49
C GLY A 67 9.89 3.64 6.12
N PHE A 68 10.88 2.74 6.02
CA PHE A 68 11.59 2.40 4.79
C PHE A 68 11.01 1.14 4.12
N LEU A 69 10.81 1.21 2.80
CA LEU A 69 10.25 0.10 2.02
C LEU A 69 11.31 -0.95 1.64
N ARG A 70 12.55 -0.53 1.40
CA ARG A 70 13.67 -1.40 1.02
C ARG A 70 13.84 -2.63 1.92
N PRO A 71 14.00 -2.51 3.25
CA PRO A 71 14.17 -3.67 4.11
C PRO A 71 12.96 -4.61 4.13
N ILE A 72 11.76 -4.09 3.83
CA ILE A 72 10.54 -4.91 3.75
C ILE A 72 10.49 -5.66 2.43
N LEU A 73 10.85 -5.01 1.33
CA LEU A 73 10.86 -5.59 -0.02
C LEU A 73 12.02 -6.58 -0.22
N GLU A 74 13.17 -6.31 0.38
CA GLU A 74 14.40 -7.13 0.28
C GLU A 74 14.48 -8.20 1.38
N GLY A 75 13.80 -8.01 2.51
CA GLY A 75 13.75 -8.99 3.59
C GLY A 75 12.86 -10.17 3.20
N GLU A 76 13.47 -11.27 2.78
CA GLU A 76 12.76 -12.53 2.54
C GLU A 76 12.16 -13.12 3.84
N GLU A 77 11.03 -13.78 3.58
CA GLU A 77 10.12 -14.60 4.37
C GLU A 77 10.56 -15.02 5.79
N LYS A 78 9.73 -14.66 6.77
CA LYS A 78 9.19 -15.66 7.70
C LYS A 78 7.70 -15.45 7.88
N ASP A 79 7.01 -16.56 7.69
CA ASP A 79 5.62 -16.87 7.89
C ASP A 79 4.97 -16.10 9.06
N ASP A 80 3.76 -15.60 8.82
CA ASP A 80 2.68 -15.89 9.76
C ASP A 80 1.35 -15.85 9.01
N ALA A 81 0.78 -17.05 8.85
CA ALA A 81 -0.56 -17.28 8.36
C ALA A 81 -1.55 -16.44 9.18
N GLY A 82 -2.35 -15.62 8.49
CA GLY A 82 -3.30 -14.75 9.17
C GLY A 82 -4.34 -14.22 8.23
N ILE A 83 -5.16 -15.13 7.68
CA ILE A 83 -6.45 -14.80 7.10
C ILE A 83 -7.17 -13.84 8.07
N LYS A 84 -7.35 -12.59 7.67
CA LYS A 84 -8.52 -11.81 8.06
C LYS A 84 -9.09 -11.11 6.84
N ARG A 85 -10.08 -11.79 6.27
CA ARG A 85 -11.26 -11.14 5.70
C ARG A 85 -11.81 -10.20 6.77
N THR A 86 -11.60 -8.91 6.57
CA THR A 86 -12.51 -7.85 7.03
C THR A 86 -12.90 -7.23 5.71
N ASP A 87 -13.91 -7.75 5.01
CA ASP A 87 -15.32 -7.53 5.34
C ASP A 87 -15.50 -6.10 5.83
N ASP A 88 -15.53 -5.18 4.87
CA ASP A 88 -16.08 -3.85 5.05
C ASP A 88 -17.28 -3.73 4.10
N ARG A 89 -18.37 -4.34 4.57
CA ARG A 89 -19.79 -3.97 4.43
C ARG A 89 -20.44 -3.92 3.04
#